data_AF-A0A7V9BFB6-F1
#
_entry.id   AF-A0A7V9BFB6-F1
#
_cell.length_a   1.000
_cell.length_b   1.000
_cell.length_c   1.000
_cell.angle_alpha   90.00
_cell.angle_beta   90.00
_cell.angle_gamma   90.00
#
_symmetry.space_group_name_H-M   'P 1'
#
loop_
_entity.id
_entity.type
_entity.pdbx_description
1 polymer ?
#
loop_
_entity_poly.entity_id
_entity_poly.type
_entity_poly.pdbx_seq_one_letter_code
_entity_poly.pdbx_strand_id
1 'polypeptide(L)'
;MTGRGPAEATATIVHRVLAELGCVDDVLLWNVVPTHPHRLGVPDSNRTPTRSEIEQSTAFLAELARGRRAIPLGRIAHAACGGTYVRHPAQGGAAAFRTGLAAALQ
;
A
#
# COMPACT_ATOMS: atom_id res chain seq x y z
N MET A 1 8.84 17.62 2.70
CA MET A 1 7.42 17.24 2.76
C MET A 1 7.17 16.63 4.13
N THR A 2 6.45 17.32 5.02
CA THR A 2 6.09 16.80 6.35
C THR A 2 4.75 16.08 6.23
N GLY A 3 4.77 14.75 6.23
CA GLY A 3 3.63 13.88 5.95
C GLY A 3 2.60 13.73 7.06
N ARG A 4 2.28 14.80 7.81
CA ARG A 4 1.33 14.75 8.94
C ARG A 4 -0.10 14.61 8.48
N GLY A 5 -0.48 13.40 8.07
CA GLY A 5 -1.84 13.02 7.71
C GLY A 5 -2.10 11.54 8.03
N PRO A 6 -3.29 10.99 7.73
CA PRO A 6 -3.63 9.57 7.94
C PRO A 6 -2.63 8.59 7.29
N ALA A 7 -1.91 9.06 6.27
CA ALA A 7 -0.80 8.35 5.65
C ALA A 7 0.33 8.06 6.66
N GLU A 8 0.65 8.97 7.58
CA GLU A 8 1.68 8.79 8.60
C GLU A 8 1.31 7.67 9.59
N ALA A 9 0.05 7.62 10.04
CA ALA A 9 -0.42 6.56 10.93
C ALA A 9 -0.40 5.18 10.24
N THR A 10 -0.81 5.13 8.97
CA THR A 10 -0.76 3.90 8.15
C THR A 10 0.69 3.45 7.96
N ALA A 11 1.58 4.35 7.55
CA ALA A 11 2.99 4.07 7.35
C ALA A 11 3.64 3.57 8.66
N THR A 12 3.34 4.21 9.79
CA THR A 12 3.85 3.79 11.10
C THR A 12 3.47 2.35 11.43
N ILE A 13 2.20 1.97 11.20
CA ILE A 13 1.73 0.59 11.42
C ILE A 13 2.42 -0.38 10.47
N VAL A 14 2.55 -0.04 9.19
CA VAL A 14 3.21 -0.90 8.19
C VAL A 14 4.67 -1.16 8.59
N HIS A 15 5.44 -0.10 8.86
CA HIS A 15 6.85 -0.24 9.24
C HIS A 15 7.03 -1.03 10.54
N ARG A 16 6.17 -0.79 11.55
CA ARG A 16 6.20 -1.55 12.80
C ARG A 16 5.98 -3.04 12.56
N VAL A 17 4.95 -3.42 11.79
CA VAL A 17 4.65 -4.83 11.51
C VAL A 17 5.78 -5.48 10.71
N LEU A 18 6.36 -4.80 9.73
CA LEU A 18 7.51 -5.31 8.98
C LEU A 18 8.71 -5.55 9.90
N ALA A 19 8.96 -4.67 10.86
CA ALA A 19 10.01 -4.84 11.86
C ALA A 19 9.72 -6.03 12.78
N GLU A 20 8.48 -6.19 13.25
CA GLU A 20 8.05 -7.35 14.05
C GLU A 20 8.19 -8.68 13.30
N LEU A 21 8.07 -8.67 11.97
CA LEU A 21 8.23 -9.84 11.11
C LEU A 21 9.68 -10.03 10.61
N GLY A 22 10.58 -9.09 10.92
CA GLY A 22 12.01 -9.19 10.56
C GLY A 22 12.31 -9.03 9.07
N CYS A 23 11.45 -8.35 8.29
CA CYS A 23 11.57 -8.27 6.84
C CYS A 23 11.65 -6.83 6.28
N VAL A 24 12.00 -5.84 7.12
CA VAL A 24 12.05 -4.41 6.72
C VAL A 24 12.98 -4.18 5.53
N ASP A 25 14.12 -4.86 5.49
CA ASP A 25 15.16 -4.66 4.46
C ASP A 25 14.87 -5.44 3.16
N ASP A 26 13.91 -6.37 3.18
CA ASP A 26 13.56 -7.24 2.05
C ASP A 26 12.30 -6.80 1.30
N VAL A 27 11.66 -5.71 1.73
CA VAL A 27 10.37 -5.26 1.19
C VAL A 27 10.48 -3.92 0.49
N LEU A 28 9.78 -3.82 -0.64
CA LEU A 28 9.50 -2.56 -1.31
C LEU A 28 8.05 -2.16 -1.05
N LEU A 29 7.84 -1.04 -0.36
CA LEU A 29 6.51 -0.44 -0.21
C LEU A 29 6.24 0.50 -1.37
N TRP A 30 5.13 0.28 -2.07
CA TRP A 30 4.74 1.08 -3.22
C TRP A 30 3.22 1.30 -3.26
N ASN A 31 2.80 2.49 -3.70
CA ASN A 31 1.40 2.84 -3.89
C ASN A 31 0.92 2.43 -5.28
N VAL A 32 -0.35 2.04 -5.41
CA VAL A 32 -0.95 1.64 -6.70
C VAL A 32 -0.79 2.73 -7.77
N VAL A 33 -0.75 3.99 -7.36
CA VAL A 33 -0.40 5.12 -8.23
C VAL A 33 0.85 5.82 -7.67
N PRO A 34 1.77 6.32 -8.51
CA PRO A 34 3.05 6.88 -8.08
C PRO A 34 2.93 8.26 -7.41
N THR A 35 1.77 8.90 -7.51
CA THR A 35 1.51 10.25 -6.98
C THR A 35 0.59 10.22 -5.77
N HIS A 36 0.55 11.29 -4.98
CA HIS A 36 -0.43 11.48 -3.92
C HIS A 36 -1.76 12.04 -4.48
N PRO A 37 -2.84 11.24 -4.57
CA PRO A 37 -4.11 11.72 -5.08
C PRO A 37 -4.79 12.56 -4.01
N HIS A 38 -4.99 13.84 -4.30
CA HIS A 38 -5.65 14.80 -3.41
C HIS A 38 -6.82 15.49 -4.11
N ARG A 39 -7.70 16.10 -3.31
CA ARG A 39 -8.77 16.97 -3.83
C ARG A 39 -8.17 18.28 -4.32
N LEU A 40 -8.68 18.79 -5.43
CA LEU A 40 -8.22 20.06 -5.99
C LEU A 40 -8.31 21.19 -4.95
N GLY A 41 -7.22 21.95 -4.79
CA GLY A 41 -7.14 23.03 -3.80
C GLY A 41 -6.90 22.56 -2.36
N VAL A 42 -6.79 21.25 -2.10
CA VAL A 42 -6.52 20.70 -0.76
C VAL A 42 -5.40 19.64 -0.83
N PRO A 43 -4.12 20.04 -0.93
CA PRO A 43 -2.98 19.13 -1.14
C PRO A 43 -2.80 18.05 -0.09
N ASP A 44 -3.19 18.30 1.17
CA ASP A 44 -3.04 17.37 2.29
C ASP A 44 -4.19 16.35 2.39
N SER A 45 -5.21 16.49 1.53
CA SER A 45 -6.32 15.54 1.51
C SER A 45 -5.96 14.27 0.76
N ASN A 46 -6.41 13.12 1.25
CA ASN A 46 -6.32 11.88 0.49
C ASN A 46 -7.65 11.62 -0.22
N ARG A 47 -7.61 11.32 -1.52
CA ARG A 47 -8.76 10.79 -2.27
C ARG A 47 -8.42 9.42 -2.85
N THR A 48 -9.47 8.67 -3.17
CA THR A 48 -9.33 7.45 -3.94
C THR A 48 -8.74 7.78 -5.33
N PRO A 49 -7.71 7.04 -5.80
CA PRO A 49 -7.24 7.19 -7.17
C PRO A 49 -8.35 6.81 -8.15
N THR A 50 -8.41 7.52 -9.27
CA THR A 50 -9.33 7.23 -10.36
C THR A 50 -8.87 5.99 -11.14
N ARG A 51 -9.79 5.39 -11.89
CA ARG A 51 -9.46 4.27 -12.77
C ARG A 51 -8.36 4.62 -13.78
N SER A 52 -8.43 5.81 -14.39
CA SER A 52 -7.42 6.24 -15.36
C SER A 52 -6.03 6.40 -14.73
N GLU A 53 -5.94 6.92 -13.50
CA GLU A 53 -4.65 7.01 -12.79
C GLU A 53 -4.06 5.63 -12.49
N ILE A 54 -4.90 4.65 -12.15
CA ILE A 54 -4.47 3.26 -11.94
C ILE A 54 -3.98 2.64 -13.26
N GLU A 55 -4.74 2.78 -14.34
CA GLU A 55 -4.38 2.26 -15.67
C GLU A 55 -3.06 2.85 -16.18
N GLN A 56 -2.84 4.15 -15.98
CA GLN A 56 -1.56 4.81 -16.33
C GLN A 56 -0.38 4.29 -15.48
N SER A 57 -0.66 3.75 -14.30
CA SER A 57 0.36 3.22 -13.39
C SER A 57 0.71 1.76 -13.64
N THR A 58 -0.07 1.03 -14.44
CA THR A 58 0.08 -0.42 -14.63
C THR A 58 1.47 -0.82 -15.14
N ALA A 59 2.05 -0.08 -16.10
CA ALA A 59 3.39 -0.38 -16.61
C ALA A 59 4.47 -0.27 -15.52
N PHE A 60 4.38 0.75 -14.65
CA PHE A 60 5.29 0.90 -13.51
C PHE A 60 5.11 -0.24 -12.51
N LEU A 61 3.87 -0.59 -12.18
CA LEU A 61 3.59 -1.69 -11.26
C LEU A 61 4.12 -3.04 -11.78
N ALA A 62 4.00 -3.29 -13.08
CA ALA A 62 4.53 -4.50 -13.71
C ALA A 62 6.06 -4.60 -13.57
N GLU A 63 6.79 -3.50 -13.83
CA GLU A 63 8.24 -3.48 -13.67
C GLU A 63 8.67 -3.63 -12.21
N LEU A 64 7.96 -3.02 -11.27
CA LEU A 64 8.23 -3.18 -9.85
C LEU A 64 7.97 -4.61 -9.36
N ALA A 65 6.90 -5.24 -9.86
CA ALA A 65 6.54 -6.61 -9.51
C ALA A 65 7.47 -7.65 -10.16
N ARG A 66 8.20 -7.30 -11.23
CA ARG A 66 9.04 -8.24 -11.96
C ARG A 66 10.10 -8.87 -11.05
N GLY A 67 10.05 -10.19 -10.91
CA GLY A 67 10.95 -10.97 -10.04
C GLY A 67 10.68 -10.83 -8.54
N ARG A 68 9.53 -10.24 -8.14
CA ARG A 68 9.12 -10.05 -6.74
C ARG A 68 7.75 -10.66 -6.50
N ARG A 69 7.48 -11.07 -5.26
CA ARG A 69 6.14 -11.48 -4.83
C ARG A 69 5.32 -10.22 -4.52
N ALA A 70 4.32 -9.91 -5.35
CA ALA A 70 3.41 -8.80 -5.09
C ALA A 70 2.37 -9.17 -4.02
N ILE A 71 2.28 -8.37 -2.95
CA ILE A 71 1.28 -8.54 -1.89
C ILE A 71 0.40 -7.28 -1.84
N PRO A 72 -0.82 -7.31 -2.39
CA PRO A 72 -1.70 -6.14 -2.40
C PRO A 72 -2.28 -5.82 -1.02
N LEU A 73 -2.14 -4.56 -0.61
CA LEU A 73 -2.73 -4.03 0.63
C LEU A 73 -4.04 -3.29 0.34
N GLY A 74 -5.17 -3.88 0.72
CA GLY A 74 -6.50 -3.32 0.52
C GLY A 74 -7.10 -3.58 -0.87
N ARG A 75 -8.38 -3.21 -1.01
CA ARG A 75 -9.20 -3.60 -2.17
C ARG A 75 -8.71 -3.00 -3.49
N ILE A 76 -8.21 -1.77 -3.47
CA ILE A 76 -7.75 -1.07 -4.67
C ILE A 76 -6.49 -1.75 -5.21
N ALA A 77 -5.49 -2.00 -4.35
CA ALA A 77 -4.28 -2.71 -4.73
C ALA A 77 -4.57 -4.13 -5.23
N HIS A 78 -5.49 -4.83 -4.56
CA HIS A 78 -5.87 -6.18 -4.97
C HIS A 78 -6.59 -6.20 -6.32
N ALA A 79 -7.47 -5.23 -6.58
CA ALA A 79 -8.11 -5.11 -7.89
C ALA A 79 -7.11 -4.77 -9.01
N ALA A 80 -6.08 -3.98 -8.71
CA ALA A 80 -5.06 -3.58 -9.69
C ALA A 80 -4.00 -4.65 -9.96
N CYS A 81 -3.57 -5.39 -8.93
CA CYS A 81 -2.42 -6.30 -9.02
C CYS A 81 -2.80 -7.80 -8.90
N GLY A 82 -4.01 -8.13 -8.47
CA GLY A 82 -4.37 -9.50 -8.08
C GLY A 82 -3.54 -10.03 -6.91
N GLY A 83 -3.51 -11.35 -6.73
CA GLY A 83 -2.70 -12.02 -5.70
C GLY A 83 -3.39 -12.16 -4.34
N THR A 84 -2.61 -12.43 -3.29
CA THR A 84 -3.15 -12.66 -1.94
C THR A 84 -3.59 -11.34 -1.29
N TYR A 85 -4.90 -11.14 -1.16
CA TYR A 85 -5.46 -9.97 -0.48
C TYR A 85 -5.00 -9.87 0.98
N VAL A 86 -4.44 -8.72 1.36
CA VAL A 86 -4.19 -8.35 2.75
C VAL A 86 -5.02 -7.11 3.11
N ARG A 87 -5.68 -7.12 4.28
CA ARG A 87 -6.48 -5.98 4.75
C ARG A 87 -5.56 -4.76 4.97
N HIS A 88 -5.97 -3.59 4.46
CA HIS A 88 -5.24 -2.35 4.69
C HIS A 88 -5.27 -1.94 6.18
N PRO A 89 -4.17 -1.42 6.77
CA PRO A 89 -4.08 -1.16 8.21
C PRO A 89 -4.90 0.04 8.71
N ALA A 90 -5.29 0.96 7.82
CA ALA A 90 -6.16 2.08 8.16
C ALA A 90 -7.56 1.64 8.64
N GLN A 91 -8.28 2.57 9.29
CA GLN A 91 -9.68 2.38 9.74
C GLN A 91 -9.84 1.14 10.65
N GLY A 92 -9.00 1.03 11.68
CA GLY A 92 -9.01 -0.09 12.63
C GLY A 92 -8.48 -1.42 12.07
N GLY A 93 -7.87 -1.43 10.88
CA GLY A 93 -7.44 -2.64 10.18
C GLY A 93 -6.10 -3.24 10.66
N ALA A 94 -5.42 -2.64 11.63
CA ALA A 94 -4.04 -2.99 12.01
C ALA A 94 -3.84 -4.48 12.39
N ALA A 95 -4.71 -5.04 13.21
CA ALA A 95 -4.61 -6.45 13.63
C ALA A 95 -4.79 -7.42 12.45
N ALA A 96 -5.80 -7.17 11.61
CA ALA A 96 -6.05 -7.97 10.41
C ALA A 96 -4.93 -7.82 9.36
N PHE A 97 -4.35 -6.62 9.24
CA PHE A 97 -3.18 -6.38 8.40
C PHE A 97 -1.99 -7.23 8.87
N ARG A 98 -1.66 -7.20 10.16
CA ARG A 98 -0.55 -7.99 10.73
C ARG A 98 -0.70 -9.49 10.45
N THR A 99 -1.86 -10.06 10.80
CA THR A 99 -2.12 -11.49 10.59
C THR A 99 -2.10 -11.86 9.12
N GLY A 100 -2.72 -11.04 8.27
CA GLY A 100 -2.76 -11.28 6.82
C GLY A 100 -1.38 -11.21 6.17
N LEU A 101 -0.55 -10.23 6.57
CA LEU A 101 0.80 -10.08 6.03
C LEU A 101 1.70 -11.24 6.47
N ALA A 102 1.63 -11.66 7.74
CA ALA A 102 2.39 -12.81 8.23
C ALA A 102 2.05 -14.08 7.43
N ALA A 103 0.76 -14.36 7.21
CA ALA A 103 0.33 -15.50 6.41
C ALA A 103 0.76 -15.39 4.93
N ALA A 104 0.81 -14.17 4.39
CA ALA A 104 1.24 -13.94 3.01
C ALA A 104 2.76 -13.98 2.81
N LEU A 105 3.57 -14.01 3.88
CA LEU A 105 5.03 -14.13 3.82
C LEU A 105 5.56 -15.54 4.09
N GLN A 106 4.68 -16.45 4.53
CA GLN A 106 4.93 -17.89 4.55
C GLN A 106 4.88 -18.45 3.11
#